data_AF-A0A223N122-F1
#
_entry.id   AF-A0A223N122-F1
#
_cell.length_a   1.000
_cell.length_b   1.000
_cell.length_c   1.000
_cell.angle_alpha   90.00
_cell.angle_beta   90.00
_cell.angle_gamma   90.00
#
_symmetry.space_group_name_H-M   'P 1'
#
loop_
_entity.id
_entity.type
_entity.pdbx_description
1 polymer ?
#
loop_
_entity_poly.entity_id
_entity_poly.type
_entity_poly.pdbx_seq_one_letter_code
_entity_poly.pdbx_strand_id
1 'polypeptide(L)' 'MCEHGNHLQRQHRTFWQKLLGIKEVYRCSQCGYLLKIK' A
#
# COMPACT_ATOMS: atom_id res chain seq x y z
N MET A 1 2.18 -19.04 -0.21
CA MET A 1 1.74 -17.94 0.68
C MET A 1 2.72 -16.79 0.49
N CYS A 2 2.26 -15.61 0.06
CA CYS A 2 3.14 -14.44 0.00
C CYS A 2 3.34 -13.93 1.43
N GLU A 3 4.59 -13.85 1.87
CA GLU A 3 4.94 -13.18 3.13
C GLU A 3 4.87 -11.67 2.90
N HIS A 4 3.66 -11.13 3.02
CA HIS A 4 3.39 -9.72 2.75
C HIS A 4 4.32 -8.78 3.54
N GLY A 5 4.69 -9.13 4.77
CA GLY A 5 5.55 -8.31 5.64
C GLY A 5 6.87 -7.89 5.02
N ASN A 6 7.57 -8.78 4.30
CA ASN A 6 8.91 -8.50 3.76
C ASN A 6 8.88 -7.85 2.37
N HIS A 7 7.74 -7.93 1.66
CA HIS A 7 7.60 -7.43 0.30
C HIS A 7 6.68 -6.22 0.18
N LEU A 8 6.12 -5.73 1.30
CA LEU A 8 5.33 -4.51 1.35
C LEU A 8 6.23 -3.30 1.13
N GLN A 9 6.13 -2.72 -0.06
CA GLN A 9 6.81 -1.48 -0.41
C GLN A 9 5.86 -0.30 -0.27
N ARG A 10 6.32 0.75 0.39
CA ARG A 10 5.57 2.00 0.50
C ARG A 10 5.43 2.62 -0.88
N GLN A 11 4.20 2.94 -1.27
CA GLN A 11 3.87 3.58 -2.52
C GLN A 11 3.54 5.05 -2.29
N HIS A 12 3.80 5.87 -3.32
CA HIS A 12 3.39 7.26 -3.29
C HIS A 12 1.87 7.35 -3.32
N ARG A 13 1.33 8.27 -2.49
CA ARG A 13 -0.12 8.49 -2.42
C ARG A 13 -0.61 9.15 -3.69
N THR A 14 -1.64 8.60 -4.30
CA THR A 14 -2.34 9.27 -5.41
C THR A 14 -3.20 10.41 -4.88
N PHE A 15 -3.59 11.34 -5.76
CA PHE A 15 -4.44 12.48 -5.41
C PHE A 15 -5.76 12.04 -4.75
N TRP A 16 -6.40 11.00 -5.30
CA TRP A 16 -7.60 10.39 -4.72
C TRP A 16 -7.39 9.79 -3.33
N GLN A 17 -6.23 9.17 -3.08
CA GLN A 17 -5.92 8.61 -1.76
C GLN A 17 -5.75 9.71 -0.70
N LYS A 18 -5.20 10.87 -1.08
CA LYS A 18 -5.13 12.04 -0.20
C LYS A 18 -6.52 12.58 0.11
N LEU A 19 -7.38 12.69 -0.90
CA LEU A 19 -8.79 13.13 -0.74
C LEU A 19 -9.61 12.21 0.17
N LEU A 20 -9.38 10.90 0.10
CA LEU A 20 -10.06 9.90 0.94
C LEU A 20 -9.45 9.76 2.35
N GLY A 21 -8.46 10.60 2.70
CA GLY A 21 -7.82 10.58 4.01
C GLY A 21 -6.86 9.40 4.24
N ILE A 22 -6.39 8.73 3.18
CA ILE A 22 -5.45 7.61 3.31
C ILE A 22 -4.04 8.18 3.58
N LYS A 23 -3.49 7.89 4.76
CA LYS A 23 -2.16 8.34 5.19
C LYS A 23 -1.02 7.57 4.52
N GLU A 24 -1.18 6.26 4.36
CA GLU A 24 -0.12 5.41 3.80
C GLU A 24 -0.71 4.30 2.92
N VAL A 25 0.02 3.99 1.85
CA VAL A 25 -0.31 2.88 0.96
C VAL A 25 0.94 2.05 0.78
N TYR A 26 0.80 0.75 1.00
CA TYR A 26 1.85 -0.22 0.78
C TYR A 26 1.36 -1.22 -0.27
N ARG A 27 2.25 -1.63 -1.15
CA ARG A 27 1.99 -2.63 -2.19
C ARG A 27 3.01 -3.74 -2.05
N CYS A 28 2.53 -4.98 -2.01
CA CYS A 28 3.39 -6.15 -2.09
C CYS A 28 3.94 -6.27 -3.51
N SER A 29 5.27 -6.30 -3.65
CA SER A 29 5.93 -6.44 -4.95
C SER A 29 5.76 -7.84 -5.57
N GLN A 30 5.50 -8.87 -4.77
CA GLN A 30 5.33 -10.25 -5.26
C GLN A 30 3.91 -10.60 -5.71
N CYS A 31 2.88 -10.24 -4.92
CA CYS A 31 1.49 -10.60 -5.23
C CYS A 31 0.59 -9.42 -5.59
N GLY A 32 1.09 -8.19 -5.48
CA GLY A 32 0.29 -6.99 -5.75
C GLY A 32 -0.71 -6.61 -4.65
N TYR A 33 -0.72 -7.30 -3.51
CA TYR A 33 -1.56 -6.96 -2.35
C TYR A 33 -1.37 -5.50 -1.93
N LEU A 34 -2.48 -4.80 -1.67
CA LEU A 34 -2.49 -3.39 -1.27
C LEU A 34 -2.95 -3.24 0.18
N LEU A 35 -2.05 -2.80 1.05
CA LEU A 35 -2.37 -2.39 2.42
C LEU A 35 -2.55 -0.87 2.44
N LYS A 36 -3.69 -0.40 2.93
CA LYS A 36 -4.00 1.03 3.05
C LYS A 36 -4.21 1.37 4.52
N ILE A 37 -3.48 2.35 5.01
CA ILE A 37 -3.63 2.87 6.38
C ILE A 37 -4.30 4.25 6.27
N LYS A 38 -5.47 4.39 6.91
CA LYS A 38 -6.21 5.66 7.03
C LYS A 38 -5.66 6.51 8.17
#